data_AF-A0A7Y4NYY2-F1
#
_entry.id   AF-A0A7Y4NYY2-F1
#
_cell.length_a   1.000
_cell.length_b   1.000
_cell.length_c   1.000
_cell.angle_alpha   90.00
_cell.angle_beta   90.00
_cell.angle_gamma   90.00
#
_symmetry.space_group_name_H-M   'P 1'
#
loop_
_entity.id
_entity.type
_entity.pdbx_description
1 polymer ?
#
loop_
_entity_poly.entity_id
_entity_poly.type
_entity_poly.pdbx_seq_one_letter_code
_entity_poly.pdbx_strand_id
1 'polypeptide(L)'
;MTATRRRYRVITATGLALTALLTASACGGQSQDEADGKKTVRMLVNVTPALPVSFYEDLVAPFEQAHPGITVKIEAPTAATGNVQETLTQQLAAGTEPDLLGGQTTAAEAKVMATFPDEPWVRETPFAKELQIDGRQWTVGASFQAQSLVFYNKDAFAKAGITTPPKTVDEFTAVLKKIKQAGGYTPLETAGEWVTAAQFQQLANAAVMQNDANWYAKRNKGEVSFAASDYKKYAEIYKSWIDDGLVSKNANGVK
;
A
#
# COMPACT_ATOMS: atom_id res chain seq x y z
N MET A 1 34.42 -42.15 42.18
CA MET A 1 34.46 -43.44 42.92
C MET A 1 33.02 -43.70 43.34
N THR A 2 32.29 -44.69 42.84
CA THR A 2 32.57 -46.14 42.81
C THR A 2 31.67 -46.78 41.75
N ALA A 3 32.21 -47.75 41.02
CA ALA A 3 31.55 -48.46 39.93
C ALA A 3 30.63 -49.58 40.45
N THR A 4 29.51 -49.83 39.77
CA THR A 4 28.82 -51.14 39.84
C THR A 4 28.34 -51.56 38.45
N ARG A 5 29.00 -52.61 37.93
CA ARG A 5 28.68 -53.32 36.70
C ARG A 5 27.47 -54.25 36.90
N ARG A 6 26.58 -54.38 35.91
CA ARG A 6 25.75 -55.60 35.78
C ARG A 6 25.43 -55.96 34.32
N ARG A 7 26.28 -56.86 33.82
CA ARG A 7 26.06 -58.04 32.96
C ARG A 7 24.91 -58.03 31.94
N TYR A 8 25.34 -58.05 30.68
CA TYR A 8 24.71 -58.50 29.44
C TYR A 8 23.78 -59.72 29.54
N ARG A 9 22.65 -59.65 28.82
CA ARG A 9 22.13 -60.80 28.07
C ARG A 9 21.86 -60.36 26.62
N VAL A 10 22.58 -61.05 25.75
CA VAL A 10 22.53 -61.04 24.30
C VAL A 10 21.28 -61.81 23.86
N ILE A 11 20.48 -61.23 22.97
CA ILE A 11 19.66 -62.01 22.02
C ILE A 11 19.95 -61.44 20.64
N THR A 12 20.75 -62.20 19.89
CA THR A 12 20.99 -62.06 18.47
C THR A 12 19.93 -62.88 17.74
N ALA A 13 19.20 -62.28 16.79
CA ALA A 13 18.57 -63.01 15.70
C ALA A 13 18.55 -62.12 14.44
N THR A 14 19.09 -62.69 13.38
CA THR A 14 19.64 -62.11 12.16
C THR A 14 18.64 -62.11 11.00
N GLY A 15 18.78 -61.16 10.07
CA GLY A 15 18.29 -61.22 8.67
C GLY A 15 17.11 -60.28 8.38
N LEU A 16 17.05 -59.46 7.33
CA LEU A 16 17.77 -59.44 6.04
C LEU A 16 17.73 -58.00 5.46
N ALA A 17 18.55 -57.75 4.44
CA ALA A 17 19.05 -56.46 3.97
C ALA A 17 18.16 -55.66 2.97
N LEU A 18 18.67 -54.44 2.65
CA LEU A 18 18.38 -53.52 1.52
C LEU A 18 17.14 -52.61 1.70
N THR A 19 17.17 -51.28 1.53
CA THR A 19 17.99 -50.45 0.62
C THR A 19 17.97 -49.00 1.12
N ALA A 20 19.09 -48.28 1.02
CA ALA A 20 19.14 -46.85 1.26
C ALA A 20 18.52 -46.08 0.09
N LEU A 21 17.56 -45.19 0.38
CA LEU A 21 17.20 -44.07 -0.48
C LEU A 21 17.15 -42.81 0.39
N LEU A 22 18.19 -41.99 0.22
CA LEU A 22 18.20 -40.59 0.62
C LEU A 22 17.18 -39.85 -0.26
N THR A 23 16.06 -39.43 0.31
CA THR A 23 15.25 -38.35 -0.28
C THR A 23 15.22 -37.19 0.70
N ALA A 24 15.75 -36.08 0.20
CA ALA A 24 15.91 -34.81 0.87
C ALA A 24 14.60 -34.29 1.47
N SER A 25 14.75 -33.64 2.62
CA SER A 25 13.76 -32.76 3.21
C SER A 25 13.34 -31.68 2.21
N ALA A 26 12.09 -31.75 1.77
CA ALA A 26 11.36 -30.61 1.25
C ALA A 26 10.10 -30.47 2.10
N CYS A 27 10.17 -29.61 3.12
CA CYS A 27 8.97 -29.05 3.74
C CYS A 27 8.32 -28.14 2.70
N GLY A 28 7.44 -28.69 1.87
CA GLY A 28 6.50 -27.95 1.04
C GLY A 28 5.11 -28.16 1.61
N GLY A 29 4.45 -27.08 2.01
CA GLY A 29 3.06 -27.09 2.44
C GLY A 29 2.18 -27.78 1.40
N GLN A 30 1.34 -28.68 1.89
CA GLN A 30 0.49 -29.53 1.09
C GLN A 30 -0.74 -28.72 0.64
N SER A 31 -0.62 -28.04 -0.49
CA SER A 31 -1.78 -27.54 -1.24
C SER A 31 -2.42 -28.71 -1.97
N GLN A 32 -3.54 -29.16 -1.44
CA GLN A 32 -4.37 -30.21 -1.99
C GLN A 32 -5.28 -29.57 -3.06
N ASP A 33 -4.88 -29.72 -4.33
CA ASP A 33 -5.76 -29.90 -5.51
C ASP A 33 -4.97 -29.59 -6.80
N GLU A 34 -4.58 -30.62 -7.56
CA GLU A 34 -4.45 -30.52 -9.02
C GLU A 34 -4.84 -31.87 -9.64
N ALA A 35 -6.14 -32.04 -9.85
CA ALA A 35 -6.64 -32.92 -10.89
C ALA A 35 -7.05 -32.02 -12.06
N ASP A 36 -6.44 -32.28 -13.22
CA ASP A 36 -6.52 -31.52 -14.48
C ASP A 36 -5.58 -30.31 -14.51
N GLY A 37 -4.66 -30.24 -15.47
CA GLY A 37 -3.49 -29.34 -15.52
C GLY A 37 -3.77 -27.84 -15.69
N LYS A 38 -4.79 -27.32 -15.00
CA LYS A 38 -5.17 -25.93 -14.91
C LYS A 38 -4.58 -25.31 -13.64
N LYS A 39 -3.79 -24.26 -13.82
CA LYS A 39 -3.17 -23.52 -12.73
C LYS A 39 -4.01 -22.31 -12.38
N THR A 40 -4.20 -22.05 -11.09
CA THR A 40 -4.86 -20.82 -10.61
C THR A 40 -3.81 -19.88 -10.03
N VAL A 41 -3.79 -18.63 -10.50
CA VAL A 41 -3.00 -17.53 -9.95
C VAL A 41 -3.95 -16.62 -9.16
N ARG A 42 -3.75 -16.48 -7.86
CA ARG A 42 -4.56 -15.65 -6.98
C ARG A 42 -3.98 -14.23 -6.90
N MET A 43 -4.79 -13.23 -7.26
CA MET A 43 -4.40 -11.83 -7.24
C MET A 43 -5.25 -11.05 -6.24
N LEU A 44 -4.65 -10.60 -5.13
CA LEU A 44 -5.32 -9.79 -4.12
C LEU A 44 -5.19 -8.30 -4.47
N VAL A 45 -6.32 -7.62 -4.68
CA VAL A 45 -6.38 -6.21 -5.12
C VAL A 45 -7.38 -5.41 -4.29
N ASN A 46 -7.23 -4.08 -4.26
CA ASN A 46 -8.28 -3.21 -3.73
C ASN A 46 -9.42 -3.09 -4.74
N VAL A 47 -10.64 -3.43 -4.31
CA VAL A 47 -11.86 -3.28 -5.11
C VAL A 47 -12.63 -2.05 -4.65
N THR A 48 -13.01 -1.21 -5.60
CA THR A 48 -13.80 0.01 -5.37
C THR A 48 -14.89 0.13 -6.43
N PRO A 49 -15.89 1.02 -6.29
CA PRO A 49 -16.84 1.28 -7.37
C PRO A 49 -16.18 1.73 -8.68
N ALA A 50 -15.00 2.36 -8.62
CA ALA A 50 -14.23 2.79 -9.79
C ALA A 50 -13.31 1.69 -10.35
N LEU A 51 -12.92 0.72 -9.51
CA LEU A 51 -12.11 -0.45 -9.85
C LEU A 51 -12.83 -1.71 -9.36
N PRO A 52 -13.98 -2.07 -9.98
CA PRO A 52 -14.74 -3.25 -9.60
C PRO A 52 -13.99 -4.53 -9.96
N VAL A 53 -14.41 -5.68 -9.44
CA VAL A 53 -13.83 -6.99 -9.80
C VAL A 53 -13.81 -7.18 -11.32
N SER A 54 -14.89 -6.81 -12.01
CA SER A 54 -14.99 -6.93 -13.48
C SER A 54 -13.92 -6.15 -14.23
N PHE A 55 -13.44 -5.01 -13.69
CA PHE A 55 -12.33 -4.28 -14.30
C PHE A 55 -11.05 -5.12 -14.30
N TYR A 56 -10.77 -5.81 -13.20
CA TYR A 56 -9.59 -6.67 -13.09
C TYR A 56 -9.75 -7.95 -13.92
N GLU A 57 -10.95 -8.52 -13.99
CA GLU A 57 -11.26 -9.65 -14.88
C GLU A 57 -11.03 -9.27 -16.35
N ASP A 58 -11.52 -8.10 -16.79
CA ASP A 58 -11.28 -7.58 -18.14
C ASP A 58 -9.79 -7.33 -18.40
N LEU A 59 -9.05 -6.87 -17.38
CA LEU A 59 -7.60 -6.65 -17.46
C LEU A 59 -6.82 -7.95 -17.69
N VAL A 60 -7.21 -9.05 -17.05
CA VAL A 60 -6.49 -10.34 -17.13
C VAL A 60 -7.00 -11.24 -18.26
N ALA A 61 -8.20 -10.99 -18.79
CA ALA A 61 -8.78 -11.81 -19.86
C ALA A 61 -7.86 -12.02 -21.09
N PRO A 62 -7.12 -11.00 -21.59
CA PRO A 62 -6.18 -11.22 -22.70
C PRO A 62 -5.03 -12.18 -22.33
N PHE A 63 -4.59 -12.16 -21.08
CA PHE A 63 -3.56 -13.08 -20.58
C PHE A 63 -4.10 -14.52 -20.52
N GLU A 64 -5.29 -14.72 -19.94
CA GLU A 64 -5.90 -16.05 -19.87
C GLU A 64 -6.19 -16.65 -21.26
N GLN A 65 -6.58 -15.80 -22.23
CA GLN A 65 -6.78 -16.21 -23.63
C GLN A 65 -5.47 -16.65 -24.30
N ALA A 66 -4.36 -15.95 -24.03
CA ALA A 66 -3.04 -16.29 -24.57
C ALA A 66 -2.39 -17.49 -23.87
N HIS A 67 -2.80 -17.80 -22.65
CA HIS A 67 -2.24 -18.86 -21.80
C HIS A 67 -3.31 -19.87 -21.38
N PRO A 68 -3.82 -20.70 -22.32
CA PRO A 68 -4.85 -21.69 -22.00
C PRO A 68 -4.33 -22.66 -20.94
N GLY A 69 -5.08 -22.80 -19.84
CA GLY A 69 -4.69 -23.59 -18.67
C GLY A 69 -4.20 -22.76 -17.49
N ILE A 70 -4.16 -21.43 -17.60
CA ILE A 70 -3.97 -20.54 -16.45
C ILE A 70 -5.25 -19.73 -16.23
N THR A 71 -5.70 -19.68 -14.98
CA THR A 71 -6.83 -18.83 -14.54
C THR A 71 -6.33 -17.86 -13.47
N VAL A 72 -6.69 -16.59 -13.58
CA VAL A 72 -6.38 -15.56 -12.60
C VAL A 72 -7.62 -15.30 -11.75
N LYS A 73 -7.54 -15.66 -10.48
CA LYS A 73 -8.61 -15.43 -9.51
C LYS A 73 -8.40 -14.09 -8.81
N ILE A 74 -9.29 -13.15 -9.03
CA ILE A 74 -9.29 -11.86 -8.34
C ILE A 74 -9.84 -12.04 -6.92
N GLU A 75 -9.08 -11.58 -5.93
CA GLU A 75 -9.45 -11.57 -4.52
C GLU A 75 -9.47 -10.13 -4.00
N ALA A 76 -10.35 -9.86 -3.04
CA ALA A 76 -10.52 -8.54 -2.47
C ALA A 76 -10.51 -8.62 -0.94
N PRO A 77 -10.11 -7.53 -0.25
CA PRO A 77 -10.30 -7.41 1.18
C PRO A 77 -11.75 -7.66 1.58
N THR A 78 -11.93 -8.28 2.76
CA THR A 78 -13.26 -8.51 3.32
C THR A 78 -13.66 -7.31 4.19
N ALA A 79 -14.93 -7.27 4.61
CA ALA A 79 -15.37 -6.29 5.61
C ALA A 79 -14.60 -6.39 6.95
N ALA A 80 -13.98 -7.54 7.25
CA ALA A 80 -13.20 -7.75 8.46
C ALA A 80 -11.78 -7.18 8.39
N THR A 81 -11.20 -7.08 7.19
CA THR A 81 -9.81 -6.63 6.97
C THR A 81 -9.73 -5.24 6.34
N GLY A 82 -10.77 -4.80 5.62
CA GLY A 82 -10.93 -3.42 5.11
C GLY A 82 -9.91 -2.97 4.05
N ASN A 83 -8.73 -3.59 3.94
CA ASN A 83 -7.67 -3.25 3.02
C ASN A 83 -6.76 -4.46 2.69
N VAL A 84 -5.93 -4.33 1.65
CA VAL A 84 -5.02 -5.39 1.17
C VAL A 84 -3.99 -5.79 2.22
N GLN A 85 -3.41 -4.84 2.96
CA GLN A 85 -2.32 -5.10 3.91
C GLN A 85 -2.79 -5.98 5.08
N GLU A 86 -3.95 -5.68 5.66
CA GLU A 86 -4.56 -6.49 6.72
C GLU A 86 -4.97 -7.88 6.20
N THR A 87 -5.52 -7.93 4.99
CA THR A 87 -5.90 -9.20 4.34
C THR A 87 -4.69 -10.10 4.11
N LEU A 88 -3.59 -9.54 3.59
CA LEU A 88 -2.33 -10.25 3.41
C LEU A 88 -1.79 -10.76 4.75
N THR A 89 -1.80 -9.93 5.79
CA THR A 89 -1.32 -10.32 7.13
C THR A 89 -2.10 -11.52 7.67
N GLN A 90 -3.43 -11.51 7.50
CA GLN A 90 -4.28 -12.64 7.88
C GLN A 90 -3.97 -13.90 7.04
N GLN A 91 -3.83 -13.75 5.72
CA GLN A 91 -3.55 -14.87 4.81
C GLN A 91 -2.18 -15.49 5.07
N LEU A 92 -1.16 -14.69 5.40
CA LEU A 92 0.16 -15.16 5.84
C LEU A 92 0.08 -15.98 7.13
N ALA A 93 -0.72 -15.52 8.11
CA ALA A 93 -0.90 -16.27 9.35
C ALA A 93 -1.65 -17.61 9.14
N ALA A 94 -2.52 -17.67 8.12
CA ALA A 94 -3.29 -18.85 7.77
C ALA A 94 -2.57 -19.81 6.80
N GLY A 95 -1.44 -19.40 6.20
CA GLY A 95 -0.77 -20.17 5.14
C GLY A 95 -1.60 -20.25 3.84
N THR A 96 -2.37 -19.19 3.55
CA THR A 96 -3.24 -19.08 2.37
C THR A 96 -2.92 -17.82 1.56
N GLU A 97 -1.64 -17.49 1.46
CA GLU A 97 -1.11 -16.30 0.77
C GLU A 97 -1.58 -16.24 -0.70
N PRO A 98 -1.77 -15.04 -1.26
CA PRO A 98 -2.03 -14.87 -2.68
C PRO A 98 -0.71 -14.96 -3.48
N ASP A 99 -0.81 -15.25 -4.77
CA ASP A 99 0.35 -15.29 -5.68
C ASP A 99 0.80 -13.88 -6.09
N LEU A 100 -0.15 -12.95 -6.22
CA LEU A 100 0.08 -11.57 -6.63
C LEU A 100 -0.63 -10.59 -5.70
N LEU A 101 0.04 -9.48 -5.43
CA LEU A 101 -0.53 -8.33 -4.72
C LEU A 101 -0.66 -7.15 -5.68
N GLY A 102 -1.86 -6.58 -5.75
CA GLY A 102 -2.12 -5.32 -6.41
C GLY A 102 -1.85 -4.15 -5.49
N GLY A 103 -1.09 -3.18 -5.97
CA GLY A 103 -0.73 -1.96 -5.24
C GLY A 103 0.78 -1.77 -5.11
N GLN A 104 1.17 -0.71 -4.40
CA GLN A 104 2.57 -0.48 -4.07
C GLN A 104 2.97 -1.36 -2.87
N THR A 105 4.02 -2.15 -3.05
CA THR A 105 4.61 -2.94 -1.97
C THR A 105 5.30 -2.03 -0.95
N THR A 106 5.03 -2.27 0.33
CA THR A 106 5.70 -1.61 1.44
C THR A 106 7.00 -2.34 1.84
N ALA A 107 7.89 -1.65 2.56
CA ALA A 107 9.11 -2.27 3.09
C ALA A 107 8.85 -3.41 4.10
N ALA A 108 7.66 -3.46 4.70
CA ALA A 108 7.27 -4.57 5.56
C ALA A 108 6.88 -5.80 4.72
N GLU A 109 6.07 -5.60 3.68
CA GLU A 109 5.63 -6.67 2.77
C GLU A 109 6.78 -7.26 1.96
N ALA A 110 7.75 -6.44 1.56
CA ALA A 110 8.97 -6.91 0.89
C ALA A 110 9.72 -8.01 1.67
N LYS A 111 9.56 -8.09 3.00
CA LYS A 111 10.22 -9.14 3.81
C LYS A 111 9.62 -10.53 3.62
N VAL A 112 8.42 -10.62 3.06
CA VAL A 112 7.66 -11.87 2.88
C VAL A 112 7.29 -12.13 1.42
N MET A 113 7.78 -11.30 0.50
CA MET A 113 7.53 -11.42 -0.94
C MET A 113 8.77 -11.88 -1.70
N ALA A 114 8.58 -12.34 -2.93
CA ALA A 114 9.65 -12.44 -3.91
C ALA A 114 9.84 -11.10 -4.63
N THR A 115 11.11 -10.77 -4.93
CA THR A 115 11.44 -9.61 -5.78
C THR A 115 11.16 -9.95 -7.25
N PHE A 116 10.78 -8.94 -8.04
CA PHE A 116 10.74 -9.06 -9.49
C PHE A 116 12.15 -9.16 -10.09
N PRO A 117 12.29 -9.80 -11.27
CA PRO A 117 13.57 -9.88 -11.96
C PRO A 117 13.99 -8.51 -12.50
N ASP A 118 15.30 -8.33 -12.71
CA ASP A 118 15.85 -7.14 -13.35
C ASP A 118 15.75 -7.25 -14.89
N GLU A 119 14.53 -7.11 -15.39
CA GLU A 119 14.21 -7.22 -16.83
C GLU A 119 13.61 -5.92 -17.39
N PRO A 120 13.76 -5.66 -18.71
CA PRO A 120 13.23 -4.45 -19.36
C PRO A 120 11.76 -4.15 -19.02
N TRP A 121 10.88 -5.16 -19.04
CA TRP A 121 9.46 -4.98 -18.74
C TRP A 121 9.16 -4.59 -17.28
N VAL A 122 10.12 -4.77 -16.37
CA VAL A 122 10.05 -4.35 -14.96
C VAL A 122 10.68 -2.96 -14.76
N ARG A 123 11.80 -2.67 -15.44
CA ARG A 123 12.56 -1.42 -15.26
C ARG A 123 12.07 -0.25 -16.13
N GLU A 124 11.32 -0.53 -17.19
CA GLU A 124 10.81 0.47 -18.14
C GLU A 124 9.34 0.85 -17.85
N THR A 125 8.91 0.70 -16.60
CA THR A 125 7.60 1.15 -16.14
C THR A 125 7.65 2.55 -15.52
N PRO A 126 6.53 3.29 -15.49
CA PRO A 126 6.42 4.50 -14.68
C PRO A 126 6.92 4.29 -13.26
N PHE A 127 7.71 5.24 -12.76
CA PHE A 127 8.24 5.24 -11.40
C PHE A 127 9.08 4.01 -11.00
N ALA A 128 9.62 3.24 -11.96
CA ALA A 128 10.36 2.01 -11.66
C ALA A 128 11.52 2.21 -10.67
N LYS A 129 12.19 3.37 -10.70
CA LYS A 129 13.27 3.69 -9.76
C LYS A 129 12.72 4.07 -8.39
N GLU A 130 11.66 4.87 -8.35
CA GLU A 130 11.02 5.35 -7.13
C GLU A 130 10.28 4.25 -6.36
N LEU A 131 9.86 3.19 -7.06
CA LEU A 131 9.21 2.01 -6.48
C LEU A 131 10.20 0.99 -5.91
N GLN A 132 11.52 1.21 -6.04
CA GLN A 132 12.51 0.32 -5.47
C GLN A 132 12.57 0.41 -3.95
N ILE A 133 12.77 -0.75 -3.32
CA ILE A 133 13.09 -0.85 -1.89
C ILE A 133 14.46 -1.51 -1.81
N ASP A 134 15.41 -0.81 -1.18
CA ASP A 134 16.81 -1.22 -1.07
C ASP A 134 17.45 -1.59 -2.43
N GLY A 135 17.10 -0.84 -3.47
CA GLY A 135 17.62 -1.01 -4.83
C GLY A 135 17.04 -2.20 -5.60
N ARG A 136 16.01 -2.88 -5.09
CA ARG A 136 15.33 -4.01 -5.73
C ARG A 136 13.91 -3.66 -6.12
N GLN A 137 13.39 -4.32 -7.15
CA GLN A 137 12.03 -4.12 -7.63
C GLN A 137 11.03 -5.05 -6.97
N TRP A 138 10.08 -4.45 -6.26
CA TRP A 138 9.00 -5.16 -5.56
C TRP A 138 7.63 -4.85 -6.16
N THR A 139 7.54 -3.84 -7.00
CA THR A 139 6.32 -3.41 -7.67
C THR A 139 6.62 -3.10 -9.12
N VAL A 140 5.77 -3.58 -10.03
CA VAL A 140 5.80 -3.25 -11.45
C VAL A 140 4.81 -2.11 -11.69
N GLY A 141 5.28 -0.97 -12.19
CA GLY A 141 4.46 0.21 -12.38
C GLY A 141 3.45 0.05 -13.52
N ALA A 142 2.25 -0.44 -13.24
CA ALA A 142 1.22 -0.62 -14.27
C ALA A 142 0.50 0.68 -14.65
N SER A 143 0.38 1.61 -13.71
CA SER A 143 -0.31 2.89 -13.91
C SER A 143 0.18 3.94 -12.93
N PHE A 144 -0.15 5.19 -13.20
CA PHE A 144 -0.02 6.27 -12.22
C PHE A 144 -1.31 7.08 -12.21
N GLN A 145 -1.70 7.53 -11.02
CA GLN A 145 -2.84 8.42 -10.85
C GLN A 145 -2.32 9.74 -10.29
N ALA A 146 -2.37 10.79 -11.09
CA ALA A 146 -2.18 12.13 -10.58
C ALA A 146 -3.38 12.49 -9.68
N GLN A 147 -3.17 12.50 -8.37
CA GLN A 147 -4.21 12.86 -7.40
C GLN A 147 -4.11 14.36 -7.07
N SER A 148 -5.01 15.18 -7.63
CA SER A 148 -5.33 16.46 -7.00
C SER A 148 -6.34 16.19 -5.90
N LEU A 149 -5.99 16.47 -4.64
CA LEU A 149 -6.91 16.32 -3.51
C LEU A 149 -7.63 17.63 -3.16
N VAL A 150 -7.58 18.62 -4.06
CA VAL A 150 -8.26 19.90 -3.91
C VAL A 150 -9.20 20.12 -5.10
N PHE A 151 -10.48 20.18 -4.78
CA PHE A 151 -11.56 20.55 -5.70
C PHE A 151 -12.27 21.78 -5.12
N TYR A 152 -12.85 22.63 -5.98
CA TYR A 152 -13.55 23.83 -5.53
C TYR A 152 -14.93 23.95 -6.16
N ASN A 153 -15.87 24.53 -5.39
CA ASN A 153 -17.19 24.86 -5.88
C ASN A 153 -17.16 26.22 -6.60
N LYS A 154 -17.48 26.22 -7.91
CA LYS A 154 -17.47 27.44 -8.73
C LYS A 154 -18.49 28.49 -8.28
N ASP A 155 -19.64 28.07 -7.75
CA ASP A 155 -20.67 28.99 -7.25
C ASP A 155 -20.24 29.65 -5.95
N ALA A 156 -19.57 28.90 -5.07
CA ALA A 156 -18.96 29.46 -3.86
C ALA A 156 -17.91 30.52 -4.21
N PHE A 157 -17.09 30.26 -5.23
CA PHE A 157 -16.10 31.21 -5.74
C PHE A 157 -16.77 32.45 -6.34
N ALA A 158 -17.78 32.27 -7.20
CA ALA A 158 -18.52 33.37 -7.80
C ALA A 158 -19.20 34.26 -6.74
N LYS A 159 -19.86 33.66 -5.75
CA LYS A 159 -20.50 34.36 -4.64
C LYS A 159 -19.49 35.16 -3.80
N ALA A 160 -18.28 34.64 -3.63
CA ALA A 160 -17.19 35.30 -2.93
C ALA A 160 -16.38 36.28 -3.79
N GLY A 161 -16.77 36.50 -5.06
CA GLY A 161 -16.07 37.39 -5.98
C GLY A 161 -14.67 36.91 -6.38
N ILE A 162 -14.45 35.59 -6.39
CA ILE A 162 -13.16 34.97 -6.73
C ILE A 162 -13.21 34.50 -8.19
N THR A 163 -12.35 35.08 -9.03
CA THR A 163 -12.33 34.80 -10.47
C THR A 163 -11.16 33.92 -10.91
N THR A 164 -10.16 33.73 -10.05
CA THR A 164 -8.98 32.91 -10.34
C THR A 164 -8.64 31.99 -9.17
N PRO A 165 -8.27 30.72 -9.43
CA PRO A 165 -7.77 29.83 -8.39
C PRO A 165 -6.48 30.36 -7.76
N PRO A 166 -6.30 30.19 -6.43
CA PRO A 166 -5.10 30.62 -5.74
C PRO A 166 -3.89 29.76 -6.13
N LYS A 167 -2.72 30.38 -6.16
CA LYS A 167 -1.43 29.74 -6.50
C LYS A 167 -0.51 29.60 -5.29
N THR A 168 -0.80 30.31 -4.20
CA THR A 168 -0.02 30.26 -2.96
C THR A 168 -0.91 29.94 -1.76
N VAL A 169 -0.30 29.50 -0.66
CA VAL A 169 -1.04 29.20 0.58
C VAL A 169 -1.64 30.46 1.21
N ASP A 170 -1.00 31.62 1.03
CA ASP A 170 -1.53 32.90 1.50
C ASP A 170 -2.77 33.31 0.68
N GLU A 171 -2.70 33.17 -0.64
CA GLU A 171 -3.86 33.39 -1.53
C GLU A 171 -5.00 32.40 -1.22
N PHE A 172 -4.66 31.14 -0.96
CA PHE A 172 -5.64 30.12 -0.56
C PHE A 172 -6.30 30.50 0.76
N THR A 173 -5.53 30.92 1.77
CA THR A 173 -6.08 31.43 3.04
C THR A 173 -7.00 32.63 2.82
N ALA A 174 -6.65 33.55 1.92
CA ALA A 174 -7.49 34.68 1.58
C ALA A 174 -8.80 34.25 0.89
N VAL A 175 -8.75 33.25 0.00
CA VAL A 175 -9.92 32.62 -0.62
C VAL A 175 -10.85 32.02 0.44
N LEU A 176 -10.33 31.25 1.40
CA LEU A 176 -11.12 30.69 2.49
C LEU A 176 -11.83 31.78 3.30
N LYS A 177 -11.12 32.87 3.62
CA LYS A 177 -11.70 34.02 4.35
C LYS A 177 -12.81 34.70 3.55
N LYS A 178 -12.65 34.89 2.24
CA LYS A 178 -13.70 35.45 1.37
C LYS A 178 -14.93 34.57 1.29
N ILE A 179 -14.77 33.26 1.15
CA ILE A 179 -15.90 32.31 1.13
C ILE A 179 -16.67 32.37 2.46
N LYS A 180 -15.95 32.40 3.59
CA LYS A 180 -16.57 32.55 4.91
C LYS A 180 -17.38 33.84 5.02
N GLN A 181 -16.81 34.97 4.58
CA GLN A 181 -17.46 36.28 4.63
C GLN A 181 -18.70 36.35 3.73
N ALA A 182 -18.66 35.74 2.55
CA ALA A 182 -19.79 35.69 1.63
C ALA A 182 -20.95 34.82 2.16
N GLY A 183 -20.65 33.86 3.05
CA GLY A 183 -21.61 33.02 3.74
C GLY A 183 -22.31 31.99 2.86
N GLY A 184 -22.94 30.99 3.48
CA GLY A 184 -23.71 29.95 2.80
C GLY A 184 -22.89 28.79 2.21
N TYR A 185 -21.56 28.82 2.36
CA TYR A 185 -20.68 27.71 2.01
C TYR A 185 -19.65 27.49 3.12
N THR A 186 -19.28 26.22 3.35
CA THR A 186 -18.11 25.88 4.17
C THR A 186 -16.84 26.27 3.41
N PRO A 187 -15.91 27.04 4.00
CA PRO A 187 -14.71 27.47 3.28
C PRO A 187 -13.81 26.31 2.84
N LEU A 188 -13.55 25.36 3.75
CA LEU A 188 -12.76 24.17 3.48
C LEU A 188 -13.35 22.97 4.22
N GLU A 189 -13.60 21.89 3.47
CA GLU A 189 -14.02 20.59 3.97
C GLU A 189 -12.91 19.55 3.72
N THR A 190 -12.75 18.61 4.64
CA THR A 190 -11.83 17.47 4.49
C THR A 190 -12.61 16.17 4.54
N ALA A 191 -12.20 15.15 3.79
CA ALA A 191 -12.97 13.91 3.67
C ALA A 191 -12.78 12.93 4.86
N GLY A 192 -12.20 13.39 5.97
CA GLY A 192 -11.96 12.58 7.17
C GLY A 192 -10.88 11.52 7.02
N GLU A 193 -10.74 10.69 8.06
CA GLU A 193 -9.81 9.56 8.15
C GLU A 193 -8.39 9.88 7.65
N TRP A 194 -7.84 9.07 6.75
CA TRP A 194 -6.51 9.25 6.19
C TRP A 194 -6.45 10.42 5.18
N VAL A 195 -7.59 10.84 4.62
CA VAL A 195 -7.64 11.86 3.56
C VAL A 195 -7.28 13.24 4.11
N THR A 196 -7.66 13.56 5.34
CA THR A 196 -7.24 14.81 6.00
C THR A 196 -5.72 14.92 6.06
N ALA A 197 -5.04 13.82 6.41
CA ALA A 197 -3.58 13.78 6.43
C ALA A 197 -2.99 13.93 5.03
N ALA A 198 -3.57 13.29 4.02
CA ALA A 198 -3.12 13.42 2.63
C ALA A 198 -3.29 14.85 2.08
N GLN A 199 -4.40 15.53 2.37
CA GLN A 199 -4.60 16.94 2.00
C GLN A 199 -3.59 17.86 2.68
N PHE A 200 -3.32 17.64 3.98
CA PHE A 200 -2.27 18.37 4.70
C PHE A 200 -0.88 18.13 4.09
N GLN A 201 -0.56 16.88 3.74
CA GLN A 201 0.68 16.54 3.06
C GLN A 201 0.80 17.25 1.72
N GLN A 202 -0.26 17.34 0.90
CA GLN A 202 -0.19 18.08 -0.37
C GLN A 202 0.17 19.57 -0.18
N LEU A 203 -0.32 20.19 0.91
CA LEU A 203 0.01 21.57 1.23
C LEU A 203 1.51 21.75 1.56
N ALA A 204 2.08 20.83 2.34
CA ALA A 204 3.44 20.94 2.85
C ALA A 204 4.51 20.35 1.90
N ASN A 205 4.18 19.27 1.20
CA ASN A 205 5.13 18.49 0.39
C ASN A 205 5.74 19.32 -0.73
N ALA A 206 4.97 20.22 -1.35
CA ALA A 206 5.49 21.07 -2.40
C ALA A 206 6.74 21.85 -1.93
N ALA A 207 6.71 22.46 -0.75
CA ALA A 207 7.87 23.16 -0.20
C ALA A 207 8.94 22.21 0.34
N VAL A 208 8.54 21.20 1.12
CA VAL A 208 9.49 20.28 1.76
C VAL A 208 10.30 19.50 0.72
N MET A 209 9.65 18.99 -0.34
CA MET A 209 10.31 18.21 -1.38
C MET A 209 11.06 19.08 -2.40
N GLN A 210 10.65 20.34 -2.61
CA GLN A 210 11.44 21.30 -3.38
C GLN A 210 12.76 21.62 -2.68
N ASN A 211 12.75 21.75 -1.35
CA ASN A 211 13.93 22.03 -0.55
C ASN A 211 14.82 20.79 -0.35
N ASP A 212 14.21 19.60 -0.25
CA ASP A 212 14.92 18.33 -0.10
C ASP A 212 14.12 17.18 -0.72
N ALA A 213 14.46 16.80 -1.96
CA ALA A 213 13.80 15.71 -2.67
C ALA A 213 13.91 14.35 -1.95
N ASN A 214 14.90 14.18 -1.05
CA ASN A 214 15.12 12.95 -0.30
C ASN A 214 14.59 13.02 1.15
N TRP A 215 13.79 14.05 1.48
CA TRP A 215 13.35 14.32 2.84
C TRP A 215 12.72 13.10 3.53
N TYR A 216 11.84 12.37 2.83
CA TYR A 216 11.19 11.18 3.38
C TYR A 216 12.16 10.02 3.65
N ALA A 217 13.14 9.81 2.78
CA ALA A 217 14.16 8.78 2.99
C ALA A 217 14.99 9.08 4.23
N LYS A 218 15.39 10.35 4.42
CA LYS A 218 16.06 10.83 5.63
C LYS A 218 15.16 10.72 6.87
N ARG A 219 13.87 11.03 6.72
CA ARG A 219 12.89 10.94 7.80
C ARG A 219 12.75 9.51 8.29
N ASN A 220 12.69 8.53 7.38
CA ASN A 220 12.60 7.11 7.71
C ASN A 220 13.85 6.58 8.44
N LYS A 221 15.02 7.20 8.19
CA LYS A 221 16.26 6.93 8.92
C LYS A 221 16.41 7.70 10.23
N GLY A 222 15.46 8.58 10.56
CA GLY A 222 15.51 9.43 11.75
C GLY A 222 16.46 10.62 11.66
N GLU A 223 16.99 10.92 10.48
CA GLU A 223 17.98 12.00 10.27
C GLU A 223 17.34 13.41 10.26
N VAL A 224 16.04 13.49 9.97
CA VAL A 224 15.24 14.73 10.00
C VAL A 224 13.95 14.52 10.81
N SER A 225 13.30 15.60 11.23
CA SER A 225 12.03 15.55 11.96
C SER A 225 10.99 16.50 11.35
N PHE A 226 9.71 16.20 11.54
CA PHE A 226 8.61 17.08 11.11
C PHE A 226 8.63 18.43 11.84
N ALA A 227 9.01 18.45 13.12
CA ALA A 227 9.04 19.67 13.93
C ALA A 227 10.15 20.64 13.49
N ALA A 228 11.22 20.12 12.90
CA ALA A 228 12.35 20.91 12.40
C ALA A 228 12.32 21.13 10.88
N SER A 229 11.17 20.91 10.23
CA SER A 229 11.00 21.14 8.79
C SER A 229 9.84 22.10 8.50
N ASP A 230 9.65 22.44 7.23
CA ASP A 230 8.56 23.33 6.81
C ASP A 230 7.17 22.78 7.16
N TYR A 231 7.04 21.47 7.43
CA TYR A 231 5.81 20.90 7.99
C TYR A 231 5.31 21.64 9.22
N LYS A 232 6.20 22.14 10.09
CA LYS A 232 5.80 22.95 11.25
C LYS A 232 5.05 24.21 10.83
N LYS A 233 5.60 24.95 9.85
CA LYS A 233 4.96 26.17 9.30
C LYS A 233 3.57 25.86 8.76
N TYR A 234 3.44 24.78 7.98
CA TYR A 234 2.13 24.41 7.42
C TYR A 234 1.16 23.91 8.48
N ALA A 235 1.64 23.23 9.53
CA ALA A 235 0.81 22.84 10.66
C ALA A 235 0.28 24.07 11.43
N GLU A 236 1.10 25.10 11.60
CA GLU A 236 0.70 26.38 12.21
C GLU A 236 -0.35 27.11 11.35
N ILE A 237 -0.18 27.12 10.02
CA ILE A 237 -1.18 27.66 9.08
C ILE A 237 -2.49 26.87 9.17
N TYR A 238 -2.44 25.54 9.11
CA TYR A 238 -3.64 24.71 9.20
C TYR A 238 -4.35 24.89 10.55
N LYS A 239 -3.59 24.99 11.65
CA LYS A 239 -4.13 25.34 12.97
C LYS A 239 -4.83 26.70 12.95
N SER A 240 -4.24 27.72 12.32
CA SER A 240 -4.88 29.04 12.19
C SER A 240 -6.21 28.96 11.44
N TRP A 241 -6.33 28.08 10.44
CA TRP A 241 -7.60 27.89 9.73
C TRP A 241 -8.67 27.26 10.63
N ILE A 242 -8.30 26.37 11.54
CA ILE A 242 -9.23 25.81 12.54
C ILE A 242 -9.63 26.89 13.56
N ASP A 243 -8.67 27.65 14.07
CA ASP A 243 -8.91 28.70 15.07
C ASP A 243 -9.79 29.82 14.50
N ASP A 244 -9.54 30.22 13.24
CA ASP A 244 -10.34 31.20 12.49
C ASP A 244 -11.69 30.62 12.02
N GLY A 245 -11.96 29.32 12.27
CA GLY A 245 -13.18 28.62 11.86
C GLY A 245 -13.38 28.60 10.34
N LEU A 246 -12.30 28.47 9.58
CA LEU A 246 -12.28 28.22 8.13
C LEU A 246 -12.38 26.72 7.83
N VAL A 247 -11.90 25.89 8.76
CA VAL A 247 -12.04 24.43 8.77
C VAL A 247 -12.83 24.02 10.01
N SER A 248 -13.73 23.04 9.88
CA SER A 248 -14.46 22.50 11.03
C SER A 248 -13.53 21.83 12.03
N LYS A 249 -13.74 22.05 13.34
CA LYS A 249 -13.05 21.28 14.39
C LYS A 249 -13.39 19.78 14.34
N ASN A 250 -14.50 19.44 13.70
CA ASN A 250 -14.98 18.07 13.53
C ASN A 250 -14.67 17.52 12.13
N ALA A 251 -13.77 18.14 11.36
CA ALA A 251 -13.50 17.77 9.96
C ALA A 251 -12.93 16.34 9.79
N ASN A 252 -12.48 15.69 10.88
CA ASN A 252 -12.09 14.28 10.88
C ASN A 252 -13.26 13.30 11.12
N GLY A 253 -14.44 13.79 11.48
CA GLY A 253 -15.59 12.98 11.93
C GLY A 253 -16.80 13.00 11.01
N VAL A 254 -16.73 13.69 9.86
CA VAL A 254 -17.79 13.66 8.85
C VAL A 254 -17.57 12.40 8.00
N LYS A 255 -18.41 11.38 8.23
CA LYS A 255 -18.53 10.21 7.35
C LYS A 255 -19.71 10.40 6.41
#